data_AF-A0A4Q0Q8F7-F1
#
_entry.id   AF-A0A4Q0Q8F7-F1
#
_cell.length_a   1.000
_cell.length_b   1.000
_cell.length_c   1.000
_cell.angle_alpha   90.00
_cell.angle_beta   90.00
_cell.angle_gamma   90.00
#
_symmetry.space_group_name_H-M   'P 1'
#
loop_
_entity.id
_entity.type
_entity.pdbx_description
1 polymer ?
#
loop_
_entity_poly.entity_id
_entity_poly.type
_entity_poly.pdbx_seq_one_letter_code
_entity_poly.pdbx_strand_id
1 'polypeptide(L)'
;MSDDENSIDIARRMSRNWVGEERSLDGMRDEFKLYGHGRRAGMLDELDAEFNKMSVDRDNLKRFAEFSTFRRDLHKLHQDLRKAGR
;
A
#
# COMPACT_ATOMS: atom_id res chain seq x y z
N MET A 1 9.29 6.18 -25.25
CA MET A 1 8.57 5.13 -24.51
C MET A 1 8.34 5.69 -23.13
N SER A 2 7.09 5.99 -22.78
CA SER A 2 6.73 6.50 -21.45
C SER A 2 6.15 5.34 -20.67
N ASP A 3 6.91 4.81 -19.71
CA ASP A 3 6.42 3.80 -18.76
C ASP A 3 5.59 4.50 -17.69
N ASP A 4 4.40 4.94 -18.10
CA ASP A 4 3.42 5.65 -17.26
C ASP A 4 2.67 4.65 -16.35
N GLU A 5 3.42 3.84 -15.60
CA GLU A 5 2.85 3.04 -14.50
C GLU A 5 2.14 3.99 -13.54
N ASN A 6 0.86 3.76 -13.27
CA ASN A 6 0.06 4.64 -12.45
C ASN A 6 0.31 4.36 -10.94
N SER A 7 -0.34 5.13 -10.06
CA SER A 7 -0.54 4.77 -8.64
C SER A 7 -1.15 3.37 -8.51
N ILE A 8 -2.05 3.05 -9.45
CA ILE A 8 -2.77 1.78 -9.55
C ILE A 8 -1.83 0.63 -9.87
N ASP A 9 -0.78 0.82 -10.68
CA ASP A 9 0.05 -0.29 -11.13
C ASP A 9 1.12 -0.67 -10.10
N ILE A 10 1.65 0.29 -9.33
CA ILE A 10 2.38 -0.03 -8.08
C ILE A 10 1.46 -0.79 -7.12
N ALA A 11 0.23 -0.31 -6.90
CA ALA A 11 -0.72 -0.99 -6.02
C ALA A 11 -1.05 -2.42 -6.48
N ARG A 12 -1.28 -2.63 -7.78
CA ARG A 12 -1.47 -3.97 -8.38
C ARG A 12 -0.25 -4.85 -8.20
N ARG A 13 0.96 -4.35 -8.43
CA ARG A 13 2.23 -5.06 -8.25
C ARG A 13 2.44 -5.46 -6.78
N MET A 14 2.20 -4.54 -5.84
CA MET A 14 2.25 -4.84 -4.40
C MET A 14 1.16 -5.85 -4.00
N SER A 15 -0.07 -5.70 -4.50
CA SER A 15 -1.14 -6.69 -4.33
C SER A 15 -0.73 -8.06 -4.84
N ARG A 16 -0.10 -8.14 -6.01
CA ARG A 16 0.36 -9.40 -6.61
C ARG A 16 1.45 -10.06 -5.79
N ASN A 17 2.36 -9.28 -5.20
CA ASN A 17 3.36 -9.78 -4.25
C ASN A 17 2.72 -10.29 -2.94
N TRP A 18 1.71 -9.58 -2.42
CA TRP A 18 1.14 -9.86 -1.10
C TRP A 18 0.01 -10.90 -1.08
N VAL A 19 -0.79 -10.94 -2.13
CA VAL A 19 -2.03 -11.71 -2.27
C VAL A 19 -1.88 -12.83 -3.31
N GLY A 20 -0.92 -12.70 -4.23
CA GLY A 20 -0.79 -13.54 -5.43
C GLY A 20 -1.55 -13.00 -6.65
N GLU A 21 -2.46 -12.04 -6.45
CA GLU A 21 -3.34 -11.46 -7.47
C GLU A 21 -3.25 -9.94 -7.51
N GLU A 22 -3.44 -9.36 -8.69
CA GLU A 22 -3.58 -7.91 -8.87
C GLU A 22 -4.98 -7.46 -8.45
N ARG A 23 -5.06 -6.57 -7.46
CA ARG A 23 -6.34 -6.03 -6.95
C ARG A 23 -6.33 -4.50 -6.87
N SER A 24 -7.52 -3.93 -6.70
CA SER A 24 -7.70 -2.51 -6.42
C SER A 24 -7.24 -2.14 -5.00
N LEU A 25 -7.02 -0.85 -4.76
CA LEU A 25 -6.68 -0.30 -3.44
C LEU A 25 -7.68 -0.74 -2.35
N ASP A 26 -8.99 -0.74 -2.67
CA ASP A 26 -10.03 -1.20 -1.76
C ASP A 26 -9.97 -2.71 -1.51
N GLY A 27 -9.72 -3.52 -2.55
CA GLY A 27 -9.54 -4.97 -2.42
C GLY A 27 -8.31 -5.33 -1.56
N MET A 28 -7.21 -4.60 -1.70
CA MET A 28 -6.05 -4.69 -0.81
C MET A 28 -6.41 -4.29 0.63
N ARG A 29 -7.17 -3.21 0.79
CA ARG A 29 -7.62 -2.70 2.10
C ARG A 29 -8.55 -3.67 2.83
N ASP A 30 -9.35 -4.44 2.10
CA ASP A 30 -10.22 -5.47 2.66
C ASP A 30 -9.46 -6.74 3.06
N GLU A 31 -8.58 -7.31 2.22
CA GLU A 31 -7.81 -8.51 2.62
C GLU A 31 -6.78 -8.19 3.73
N PHE A 32 -6.27 -6.94 3.79
CA PHE A 32 -5.47 -6.45 4.92
C PHE A 32 -6.21 -6.55 6.28
N LYS A 33 -7.56 -6.49 6.31
CA LYS A 33 -8.37 -6.69 7.54
C LYS A 33 -8.43 -8.16 7.98
N LEU A 34 -8.06 -9.10 7.11
CA LEU A 34 -8.08 -10.53 7.39
C LEU A 34 -6.73 -11.04 7.92
N TYR A 35 -5.65 -10.32 7.64
CA TYR A 35 -4.29 -10.74 8.01
C TYR A 35 -3.95 -10.52 9.48
N GLY A 36 -3.14 -11.44 10.03
CA GLY A 36 -2.55 -11.30 11.37
C GLY A 36 -1.56 -10.13 11.50
N HIS A 37 -1.27 -9.74 12.74
CA HIS A 37 -0.49 -8.53 13.05
C HIS A 37 0.87 -8.46 12.32
N GLY A 38 1.66 -9.55 12.34
CA GLY A 38 2.98 -9.59 11.69
C GLY A 38 2.94 -9.43 10.17
N ARG A 39 1.97 -10.05 9.48
CA ARG A 39 1.82 -9.90 8.02
C ARG A 39 1.43 -8.47 7.64
N ARG A 40 0.51 -7.85 8.39
CA ARG A 40 0.17 -6.43 8.22
C ARG A 40 1.36 -5.50 8.48
N ALA A 41 2.22 -5.81 9.44
CA ALA A 41 3.41 -5.02 9.73
C ALA A 41 4.38 -5.04 8.53
N GLY A 42 4.79 -6.23 8.05
CA GLY A 42 5.70 -6.36 6.91
C GLY A 42 5.16 -5.69 5.62
N MET A 43 3.85 -5.77 5.38
CA MET A 43 3.21 -5.04 4.27
C MET A 43 3.28 -3.51 4.43
N LEU A 44 3.22 -2.98 5.66
CA LEU A 44 3.43 -1.56 5.89
C LEU A 44 4.91 -1.17 5.72
N ASP A 45 5.85 -2.02 6.15
CA ASP A 45 7.29 -1.79 5.95
C ASP A 45 7.66 -1.75 4.46
N GLU A 46 7.13 -2.68 3.65
CA GLU A 46 7.28 -2.69 2.19
C GLU A 46 6.66 -1.44 1.53
N LEU A 47 5.49 -0.99 2.00
CA LEU A 47 4.79 0.15 1.41
C LEU A 47 5.43 1.49 1.82
N ASP A 48 5.99 1.58 3.02
CA ASP A 48 6.82 2.69 3.45
C ASP A 48 8.14 2.73 2.67
N ALA A 49 8.73 1.57 2.31
CA ALA A 49 9.90 1.49 1.44
C ALA A 49 9.62 1.98 0.00
N GLU A 50 8.49 1.59 -0.62
CA GLU A 50 8.09 2.11 -1.94
C GLU A 50 7.75 3.61 -1.89
N PHE A 51 7.08 4.08 -0.84
CA PHE A 51 6.82 5.51 -0.62
C PHE A 51 8.11 6.33 -0.53
N ASN A 52 9.13 5.81 0.16
CA ASN A 52 10.43 6.47 0.27
C ASN A 52 11.15 6.56 -1.09
N LYS A 53 11.07 5.52 -1.94
CA LYS A 53 11.58 5.58 -3.32
C LYS A 53 10.88 6.68 -4.14
N MET A 54 9.55 6.71 -4.11
CA MET A 54 8.75 7.76 -4.78
C MET A 54 8.98 9.18 -4.24
N SER A 55 9.52 9.34 -3.02
CA SER A 55 9.84 10.67 -2.46
C SER A 55 11.07 11.32 -3.11
N VAL A 56 11.93 10.51 -3.74
CA VAL A 56 13.09 10.97 -4.53
C VAL A 56 12.65 11.36 -5.94
N ASP A 57 11.71 10.62 -6.52
CA ASP A 57 11.28 10.71 -7.91
C ASP A 57 10.05 11.63 -8.06
N ARG A 58 10.32 12.93 -8.24
CA ARG A 58 9.30 14.01 -8.07
C ARG A 58 8.37 14.23 -9.25
N ASP A 59 8.60 13.58 -10.39
CA ASP A 59 7.91 13.85 -11.66
C ASP A 59 6.39 13.54 -11.64
N ASN A 60 5.86 12.85 -10.62
CA ASN A 60 4.41 12.69 -10.45
C ASN A 60 3.92 12.96 -9.01
N LEU A 61 3.79 14.24 -8.67
CA LEU A 61 3.20 14.71 -7.39
C LEU A 61 1.79 14.16 -7.12
N LYS A 62 0.99 13.89 -8.16
CA LYS A 62 -0.37 13.33 -7.99
C LYS A 62 -0.29 11.88 -7.51
N ARG A 63 0.54 11.05 -8.16
CA ARG A 63 0.83 9.66 -7.79
C ARG A 63 1.34 9.57 -6.34
N PHE A 64 2.26 10.46 -5.98
CA PHE A 64 2.77 10.57 -4.61
C PHE A 64 1.67 10.91 -3.59
N ALA A 65 0.75 11.83 -3.89
CA ALA A 65 -0.35 12.20 -3.00
C ALA A 65 -1.39 11.07 -2.82
N GLU A 66 -1.75 10.37 -3.89
CA GLU A 66 -2.65 9.21 -3.86
C GLU A 66 -2.04 8.06 -3.02
N PHE A 67 -0.77 7.71 -3.29
CA PHE A 67 -0.07 6.65 -2.56
C PHE A 67 0.17 7.00 -1.08
N SER A 68 0.54 8.25 -0.78
CA SER A 68 0.65 8.78 0.60
C SER A 68 -0.66 8.64 1.38
N THR A 69 -1.79 8.90 0.70
CA THR A 69 -3.13 8.78 1.30
C THR A 69 -3.44 7.32 1.61
N PHE A 70 -3.23 6.40 0.67
CA PHE A 70 -3.41 4.95 0.87
C PHE A 70 -2.53 4.40 2.00
N ARG A 71 -1.25 4.78 2.02
CA ARG A 71 -0.28 4.43 3.07
C ARG A 71 -0.78 4.80 4.46
N ARG A 72 -1.19 6.06 4.64
CA ARG A 72 -1.73 6.56 5.91
C ARG A 72 -3.00 5.81 6.32
N ASP A 73 -3.85 5.46 5.35
CA ASP A 73 -5.12 4.80 5.56
C ASP A 73 -4.99 3.30 5.93
N LEU A 74 -3.93 2.61 5.49
CA LEU A 74 -3.54 1.28 5.97
C LEU A 74 -2.84 1.33 7.32
N HIS A 75 -1.93 2.28 7.56
CA HIS A 75 -1.30 2.50 8.87
C HIS A 75 -2.35 2.74 9.97
N LYS A 76 -3.34 3.61 9.71
CA LYS A 76 -4.47 3.84 10.62
C LYS A 76 -5.24 2.54 10.88
N LEU A 77 -5.61 1.81 9.82
CA LEU A 77 -6.35 0.56 9.92
C LEU A 77 -5.60 -0.52 10.73
N HIS A 78 -4.28 -0.59 10.60
CA HIS A 78 -3.44 -1.46 11.42
C HIS A 78 -3.52 -1.08 12.91
N GLN A 79 -3.39 0.21 13.26
CA GLN A 79 -3.46 0.65 14.66
C GLN A 79 -4.86 0.45 15.25
N ASP A 80 -5.92 0.68 14.48
CA ASP A 80 -7.30 0.51 14.96
C ASP A 80 -7.66 -0.98 15.15
N LEU A 81 -7.20 -1.88 14.26
CA LEU A 81 -7.29 -3.33 14.45
C LEU A 81 -6.46 -3.81 15.66
N ARG A 82 -5.23 -3.31 15.83
CA ARG A 82 -4.36 -3.62 16.97
C ARG A 82 -5.03 -3.26 18.30
N LYS A 83 -5.68 -2.08 18.39
CA LYS A 83 -6.47 -1.68 19.57
C LYS A 83 -7.67 -2.60 19.83
N ALA A 84 -8.26 -3.15 18.78
CA ALA A 84 -9.32 -4.16 18.86
C ALA A 84 -8.82 -5.59 19.12
N GLY A 85 -7.53 -5.77 19.45
CA GLY A 85 -6.93 -7.09 19.74
C GLY A 85 -6.74 -7.98 18.49
N ARG A 86 -6.74 -7.39 17.29
CA ARG A 86 -6.61 -8.09 16.00
C ARG A 86 -5.28 -7.79 15.33
#